data_AF-A0A5R9KME4-F1
#
_entry.id   AF-A0A5R9KME4-F1
#
_cell.length_a   1.000
_cell.length_b   1.000
_cell.length_c   1.000
_cell.angle_alpha   90.00
_cell.angle_beta   90.00
_cell.angle_gamma   90.00
#
_symmetry.space_group_name_H-M   'P 1'
#
loop_
_entity.id
_entity.type
_entity.pdbx_description
1 polymer ?
#
loop_
_entity_poly.entity_id
_entity_poly.type
_entity_poly.pdbx_seq_one_letter_code
_entity_poly.pdbx_strand_id
1 'polypeptide(L)'
;MSKSTRADSFDFTHQRSSGAPLRHQWNQFVVSENRELPEHTDREMMRIFNKADIDKSAHLSPFFDQQDGLPSGQYTHLVMTESVPRYYGKGWGNVVQHTYPYVDSIYQYARKYNPEIKPYLYEVWHCINSGTPTGCEHDKDASPFRTRLKDDLPMWESVVNQFNSKNPRQRMQLIPVGQGLGLLSDAIDRGEVPGIRSIKEMFTDDIHVNDTLRYFAACIHYAVLFEKSPVGLPGELRHLDGRPFVKLSKEMAAILQRLARQTVVGYQGAKRN
;
A
#
# COMPACT_ATOMS: atom_id res chain seq x y z
N MET A 1 -4.61 20.30 -20.45
CA MET A 1 -5.86 19.61 -20.04
C MET A 1 -5.70 19.18 -18.58
N SER A 2 -6.65 19.51 -17.70
CA SER A 2 -6.66 19.02 -16.32
C SER A 2 -6.77 17.49 -16.34
N LYS A 3 -5.84 16.80 -15.66
CA LYS A 3 -5.87 15.33 -15.54
C LYS A 3 -6.97 14.96 -14.55
N SER A 4 -7.94 14.16 -14.97
CA SER A 4 -9.13 13.85 -14.17
C SER A 4 -8.78 13.02 -12.93
N THR A 5 -9.25 13.45 -11.76
CA THR A 5 -9.24 12.69 -10.50
C THR A 5 -10.63 12.15 -10.15
N ARG A 6 -11.58 12.24 -11.09
CA ARG A 6 -12.98 11.96 -10.82
C ARG A 6 -13.29 10.47 -10.91
N ALA A 7 -14.00 9.97 -9.90
CA ALA A 7 -14.43 8.58 -9.80
C ALA A 7 -15.36 8.13 -10.93
N ASP A 8 -16.12 9.06 -11.54
CA ASP A 8 -17.04 8.79 -12.66
C ASP A 8 -16.30 8.33 -13.93
N SER A 9 -15.02 8.68 -14.07
CA SER A 9 -14.13 8.25 -15.15
C SER A 9 -13.26 7.05 -14.80
N PHE A 10 -13.37 6.52 -13.57
CA PHE A 10 -12.58 5.39 -13.09
C PHE A 10 -13.43 4.11 -13.09
N ASP A 11 -12.95 3.07 -13.77
CA ASP A 11 -13.56 1.75 -13.71
C ASP A 11 -12.93 0.91 -12.60
N PHE A 12 -13.67 0.72 -11.51
CA PHE A 12 -13.23 -0.11 -10.38
C PHE A 12 -13.04 -1.59 -10.75
N THR A 13 -13.69 -2.07 -11.82
CA THR A 13 -13.67 -3.49 -12.20
C THR A 13 -12.35 -3.92 -12.83
N HIS A 14 -11.52 -2.99 -13.31
CA HIS A 14 -10.22 -3.29 -13.93
C HIS A 14 -9.08 -2.85 -13.02
N GLN A 15 -8.26 -3.81 -12.57
CA GLN A 15 -7.13 -3.52 -11.69
C GLN A 15 -5.79 -3.56 -12.43
N ARG A 16 -4.93 -2.59 -12.10
CA ARG A 16 -3.51 -2.52 -12.47
C ARG A 16 -2.69 -2.33 -11.20
N SER A 17 -1.71 -3.18 -10.96
CA SER A 17 -0.57 -2.85 -10.12
C SER A 17 0.67 -2.82 -10.99
N SER A 18 1.23 -1.62 -11.18
CA SER A 18 2.62 -1.50 -11.64
C SER A 18 3.45 -1.29 -10.39
N GLY A 19 4.05 -2.34 -9.86
CA GLY A 19 4.81 -2.25 -8.62
C GLY A 19 5.89 -3.30 -8.54
N ALA A 20 7.13 -2.91 -8.85
CA ALA A 20 8.30 -3.56 -8.28
C ALA A 20 8.65 -2.85 -6.96
N PRO A 21 9.62 -3.35 -6.17
CA PRO A 21 10.06 -2.63 -4.98
C PRO A 21 10.55 -1.24 -5.38
N LEU A 22 9.79 -0.19 -4.99
CA LEU A 22 10.06 1.19 -5.41
C LEU A 22 11.48 1.64 -5.05
N ARG A 23 12.01 1.17 -3.91
CA ARG A 23 13.40 1.39 -3.50
C ARG A 23 14.40 0.73 -4.46
N HIS A 24 14.14 -0.49 -4.92
CA HIS A 24 15.00 -1.16 -5.89
C HIS A 24 14.99 -0.41 -7.23
N GLN A 25 13.81 -0.08 -7.75
CA GLN A 25 13.69 0.74 -8.96
C GLN A 25 14.36 2.11 -8.80
N TRP A 26 14.28 2.71 -7.60
CA TRP A 26 14.92 3.99 -7.33
C TRP A 26 16.43 3.89 -7.37
N ASN A 27 17.00 2.85 -6.75
CA ASN A 27 18.43 2.59 -6.78
C ASN A 27 18.92 2.34 -8.21
N GLN A 28 18.16 1.60 -9.02
CA GLN A 28 18.46 1.43 -10.45
C GLN A 28 18.48 2.77 -11.20
N PHE A 29 17.48 3.62 -10.97
CA PHE A 29 17.40 4.96 -11.57
C PHE A 29 18.58 5.85 -11.16
N VAL A 30 18.92 5.90 -9.87
CA VAL A 30 20.07 6.67 -9.37
C VAL A 30 21.36 6.22 -10.07
N VAL A 31 21.58 4.91 -10.18
CA VAL A 31 22.74 4.35 -10.88
C VAL A 31 22.70 4.64 -12.39
N SER A 32 21.55 4.56 -13.05
CA SER A 32 21.44 4.86 -14.49
C SER A 32 21.72 6.33 -14.81
N GLU A 33 21.48 7.22 -13.86
CA GLU A 33 21.80 8.64 -13.94
C GLU A 33 23.25 8.97 -13.53
N ASN A 34 24.13 7.96 -13.40
CA ASN A 34 25.52 8.09 -12.94
C ASN A 34 25.66 8.78 -11.57
N ARG A 35 24.67 8.60 -10.67
CA ARG A 35 24.71 9.12 -9.30
C ARG A 35 25.10 8.03 -8.31
N GLU A 36 25.76 8.41 -7.23
CA GLU A 36 26.09 7.49 -6.15
C GLU A 36 24.86 7.13 -5.29
N LEU A 37 24.82 5.88 -4.83
CA LEU A 37 23.80 5.43 -3.89
C LEU A 37 24.07 6.01 -2.50
N PRO A 38 23.08 6.68 -1.88
CA PRO A 38 23.30 7.45 -0.67
C PRO A 38 23.54 6.59 0.58
N GLU A 39 23.01 5.36 0.64
CA GLU A 39 23.15 4.51 1.81
C GLU A 39 23.88 3.18 1.54
N HIS A 40 24.56 2.66 2.56
CA HIS A 40 25.14 1.31 2.55
C HIS A 40 24.09 0.23 2.20
N THR A 41 22.89 0.35 2.79
CA THR A 41 21.79 -0.59 2.58
C THR A 41 21.26 -0.56 1.14
N ASP A 42 21.45 0.53 0.41
CA ASP A 42 21.10 0.62 -1.02
C ASP A 42 22.01 -0.22 -1.89
N ARG A 43 23.31 -0.24 -1.55
CA ARG A 43 24.31 -1.08 -2.21
C ARG A 43 24.04 -2.56 -1.95
N GLU A 44 23.58 -2.93 -0.77
CA GLU A 44 23.17 -4.30 -0.45
C GLU A 44 21.88 -4.72 -1.17
N MET A 45 20.87 -3.85 -1.21
CA MET A 45 19.63 -4.10 -1.97
C MET A 45 19.90 -4.35 -3.46
N MET A 46 20.87 -3.64 -4.05
CA MET A 46 21.30 -3.87 -5.44
C MET A 46 22.02 -5.21 -5.67
N ARG A 47 22.54 -5.85 -4.62
CA ARG A 47 23.13 -7.21 -4.72
C ARG A 47 22.07 -8.31 -4.66
N ILE A 48 20.99 -8.07 -3.93
CA ILE A 48 19.90 -9.04 -3.73
C ILE A 48 19.01 -9.14 -4.97
N PHE A 49 18.69 -8.00 -5.58
CA PHE A 49 17.88 -7.95 -6.79
C PHE A 49 18.80 -7.84 -8.01
N ASN A 50 19.05 -8.99 -8.65
CA ASN A 50 19.87 -9.11 -9.85
C ASN A 50 19.33 -8.22 -10.99
N LYS A 51 20.22 -7.50 -11.67
CA LYS A 51 19.89 -6.63 -12.82
C LYS A 51 19.27 -7.39 -14.01
N ALA A 52 19.53 -8.70 -14.13
CA ALA A 52 18.92 -9.54 -15.15
C ALA A 52 17.48 -9.95 -14.82
N ASP A 53 17.11 -9.92 -13.53
CA ASP A 53 15.81 -10.35 -13.01
C ASP A 53 14.86 -9.16 -12.85
N ILE A 54 14.84 -8.28 -13.85
CA ILE A 54 13.67 -7.42 -14.03
C ILE A 54 12.53 -8.41 -14.26
N ASP A 55 11.63 -8.53 -13.29
CA ASP A 55 10.37 -9.25 -13.48
C ASP A 55 9.53 -8.45 -14.49
N LYS A 56 9.85 -8.63 -15.78
CA LYS A 56 9.13 -8.05 -16.91
C LYS A 56 7.70 -8.62 -17.01
N SER A 57 7.39 -9.68 -16.26
CA SER A 57 6.08 -10.34 -16.24
C SER A 57 5.13 -9.78 -15.18
N ALA A 58 5.61 -9.24 -14.07
CA ALA A 58 4.79 -8.61 -13.03
C ALA A 58 4.59 -7.10 -13.24
N HIS A 59 5.31 -6.49 -14.18
CA HIS A 59 5.38 -5.05 -14.36
C HIS A 59 5.22 -4.68 -15.83
N LEU A 60 4.27 -3.81 -16.16
CA LEU A 60 4.17 -3.26 -17.51
C LEU A 60 5.43 -2.43 -17.82
N SER A 61 5.82 -1.52 -16.91
CA SER A 61 7.01 -0.65 -17.04
C SER A 61 7.50 -0.16 -15.66
N PRO A 62 8.80 0.16 -15.48
CA PRO A 62 9.32 0.76 -14.24
C PRO A 62 8.76 2.18 -14.01
N PHE A 63 8.79 2.69 -12.77
CA PHE A 63 8.22 4.03 -12.50
C PHE A 63 8.92 5.16 -13.28
N PHE A 64 10.16 4.97 -13.70
CA PHE A 64 10.96 5.95 -14.45
C PHE A 64 10.84 5.78 -15.97
N ASP A 65 9.99 4.88 -16.46
CA ASP A 65 9.73 4.72 -17.89
C ASP A 65 9.11 5.98 -18.52
N GLN A 66 9.54 6.33 -19.73
CA GLN A 66 9.11 7.57 -20.39
C GLN A 66 7.63 7.56 -20.83
N GLN A 67 7.10 6.40 -21.19
CA GLN A 67 5.77 6.26 -21.78
C GLN A 67 4.73 5.83 -20.75
N ASP A 68 5.11 4.89 -19.88
CA ASP A 68 4.21 4.23 -18.94
C ASP A 68 4.52 4.54 -17.47
N GLY A 69 5.63 5.23 -17.18
CA GLY A 69 6.05 5.63 -15.83
C GLY A 69 5.58 7.05 -15.45
N LEU A 70 6.08 7.55 -14.32
CA LEU A 70 5.86 8.92 -13.85
C LEU A 70 6.23 10.00 -14.90
N PRO A 71 7.29 9.84 -15.73
CA PRO A 71 7.60 10.78 -16.82
C PRO A 71 6.48 11.01 -17.83
N SER A 72 5.59 10.04 -18.05
CA SER A 72 4.40 10.21 -18.89
C SER A 72 3.51 11.36 -18.40
N GLY A 73 3.61 11.68 -17.11
CA GLY A 73 2.77 12.64 -16.41
C GLY A 73 1.32 12.17 -16.24
N GLN A 74 0.89 11.04 -16.79
CA GLN A 74 -0.54 10.71 -16.90
C GLN A 74 -1.19 10.36 -15.55
N TYR A 75 -0.39 10.04 -14.53
CA TYR A 75 -0.84 9.67 -13.20
C TYR A 75 -1.24 10.89 -12.35
N THR A 76 -2.42 10.81 -11.73
CA THR A 76 -2.94 11.84 -10.82
C THR A 76 -2.75 11.51 -9.34
N HIS A 77 -2.53 10.23 -9.02
CA HIS A 77 -2.34 9.72 -7.67
C HIS A 77 -1.02 8.94 -7.61
N LEU A 78 -0.20 9.21 -6.61
CA LEU A 78 1.02 8.47 -6.30
C LEU A 78 0.82 7.73 -4.98
N VAL A 79 0.64 6.41 -5.06
CA VAL A 79 0.51 5.55 -3.89
C VAL A 79 1.85 4.87 -3.61
N MET A 80 2.44 5.15 -2.46
CA MET A 80 3.69 4.56 -2.00
C MET A 80 3.42 3.64 -0.82
N THR A 81 4.27 2.63 -0.63
CA THR A 81 4.25 1.78 0.57
C THR A 81 5.67 1.40 0.94
N GLU A 82 5.84 0.74 2.10
CA GLU A 82 7.12 0.28 2.62
C GLU A 82 7.04 -1.22 2.91
N SER A 83 8.18 -1.89 2.80
CA SER A 83 8.33 -3.28 3.19
C SER A 83 8.16 -3.49 4.70
N VAL A 84 7.79 -4.71 5.09
CA VAL A 84 7.55 -5.13 6.46
C VAL A 84 8.49 -6.29 6.84
N PRO A 85 8.78 -6.54 8.13
CA PRO A 85 8.34 -5.79 9.32
C PRO A 85 8.99 -4.41 9.43
N ARG A 86 8.36 -3.46 10.14
CA ARG A 86 8.88 -2.09 10.40
C ARG A 86 9.19 -1.95 11.88
N TYR A 87 10.27 -1.22 12.22
CA TYR A 87 10.65 -0.96 13.60
C TYR A 87 11.45 0.34 13.77
N TYR A 88 11.54 0.83 15.01
CA TYR A 88 12.47 1.90 15.40
C TYR A 88 13.76 1.28 15.94
N GLY A 89 14.90 1.45 15.26
CA GLY A 89 16.17 0.90 15.75
C GLY A 89 17.32 0.96 14.75
N LYS A 90 18.51 0.51 15.18
CA LYS A 90 19.69 0.33 14.29
C LYS A 90 19.73 -1.11 13.77
N GLY A 91 20.15 -1.29 12.51
CA GLY A 91 20.36 -2.61 11.91
C GLY A 91 19.99 -2.66 10.44
N TRP A 92 20.25 -3.82 9.82
CA TRP A 92 19.78 -4.14 8.48
C TRP A 92 18.27 -4.43 8.50
N GLY A 93 17.52 -3.86 7.55
CA GLY A 93 16.05 -3.96 7.47
C GLY A 93 15.30 -2.79 8.13
N ASN A 94 14.39 -2.19 7.38
CA ASN A 94 13.14 -1.49 7.76
C ASN A 94 13.12 -0.66 9.05
N VAL A 95 14.10 0.24 9.16
CA VAL A 95 14.05 1.37 10.07
C VAL A 95 13.13 2.44 9.49
N VAL A 96 12.10 2.85 10.25
CA VAL A 96 11.13 3.89 9.84
C VAL A 96 11.80 5.16 9.31
N GLN A 97 12.99 5.51 9.83
CA GLN A 97 13.75 6.69 9.44
C GLN A 97 14.23 6.67 7.99
N HIS A 98 14.49 5.49 7.40
CA HIS A 98 14.93 5.38 6.02
C HIS A 98 13.79 5.66 5.04
N THR A 99 12.54 5.39 5.40
CA THR A 99 11.38 5.63 4.53
C THR A 99 11.20 7.12 4.21
N TYR A 100 11.59 8.02 5.11
CA TYR A 100 11.39 9.46 4.98
C TYR A 100 12.05 10.07 3.72
N PRO A 101 13.38 9.94 3.51
CA PRO A 101 14.02 10.48 2.31
C PRO A 101 13.55 9.83 1.00
N TYR A 102 13.14 8.55 1.01
CA TYR A 102 12.60 7.87 -0.17
C TYR A 102 11.27 8.44 -0.61
N VAL A 103 10.34 8.61 0.33
CA VAL A 103 9.04 9.23 0.07
C VAL A 103 9.21 10.64 -0.52
N ASP A 104 10.09 11.44 0.08
CA ASP A 104 10.39 12.78 -0.43
C ASP A 104 10.95 12.73 -1.86
N SER A 105 11.91 11.83 -2.12
CA SER A 105 12.59 11.73 -3.42
C SER A 105 11.66 11.27 -4.55
N ILE A 106 10.87 10.23 -4.31
CA ILE A 106 9.90 9.69 -5.28
C ILE A 106 8.83 10.75 -5.57
N TYR A 107 8.32 11.44 -4.54
CA TYR A 107 7.34 12.50 -4.72
C TYR A 107 7.89 13.69 -5.52
N GLN A 108 9.10 14.18 -5.21
CA GLN A 108 9.70 15.28 -5.97
C GLN A 108 9.96 14.88 -7.43
N TYR A 109 10.34 13.62 -7.69
CA TYR A 109 10.46 13.11 -9.04
C TYR A 109 9.12 13.13 -9.78
N ALA A 110 8.06 12.61 -9.16
CA ALA A 110 6.72 12.60 -9.75
C ALA A 110 6.22 14.03 -10.09
N ARG A 111 6.49 14.99 -9.20
CA ARG A 111 6.10 16.40 -9.38
C ARG A 111 6.73 17.09 -10.56
N LYS A 112 7.89 16.63 -11.06
CA LYS A 112 8.50 17.16 -12.29
C LYS A 112 7.56 17.00 -13.49
N TYR A 113 6.72 15.97 -13.49
CA TYR A 113 5.87 15.59 -14.63
C TYR A 113 4.37 15.80 -14.37
N ASN A 114 3.96 15.80 -13.11
CA ASN A 114 2.64 16.26 -12.69
C ASN A 114 2.74 17.07 -11.39
N PRO A 115 2.81 18.42 -11.47
CA PRO A 115 2.87 19.28 -10.28
C PRO A 115 1.69 19.17 -9.32
N GLU A 116 0.54 18.66 -9.80
CA GLU A 116 -0.70 18.46 -9.03
C GLU A 116 -0.89 17.02 -8.53
N ILE A 117 0.12 16.15 -8.67
CA ILE A 117 0.00 14.75 -8.25
C ILE A 117 -0.30 14.63 -6.76
N LYS A 118 -1.30 13.82 -6.42
CA LYS A 118 -1.74 13.59 -5.04
C LYS A 118 -0.95 12.45 -4.40
N PRO A 119 -0.16 12.69 -3.33
CA PRO A 119 0.61 11.65 -2.67
C PRO A 119 -0.22 10.88 -1.63
N TYR A 120 -0.01 9.58 -1.54
CA TYR A 120 -0.61 8.69 -0.55
C TYR A 120 0.42 7.70 -0.01
N LEU A 121 0.28 7.35 1.26
CA LEU A 121 1.00 6.23 1.86
C LEU A 121 0.02 5.10 2.15
N TYR A 122 0.30 3.92 1.63
CA TYR A 122 -0.47 2.71 1.87
C TYR A 122 0.11 1.98 3.07
N GLU A 123 -0.62 2.02 4.18
CA GLU A 123 -0.37 1.19 5.37
C GLU A 123 -0.73 -0.26 5.04
N VAL A 124 0.30 -1.10 4.91
CA VAL A 124 0.15 -2.55 4.81
C VAL A 124 0.06 -3.18 6.21
N TRP A 125 0.22 -4.49 6.29
CA TRP A 125 0.15 -5.28 7.52
C TRP A 125 1.45 -6.05 7.77
N HIS A 126 1.59 -6.57 8.98
CA HIS A 126 2.68 -7.46 9.36
C HIS A 126 2.27 -8.93 9.25
N CYS A 127 3.22 -9.82 9.51
CA CYS A 127 3.00 -11.25 9.42
C CYS A 127 1.90 -11.72 10.40
N ILE A 128 1.03 -12.63 9.96
CA ILE A 128 -0.14 -13.08 10.74
C ILE A 128 0.24 -13.89 11.99
N ASN A 129 1.47 -14.41 12.03
CA ASN A 129 2.01 -15.12 13.18
C ASN A 129 2.87 -14.22 14.09
N SER A 130 2.89 -12.89 13.87
CA SER A 130 3.56 -11.95 14.80
C SER A 130 3.07 -12.17 16.23
N GLY A 131 3.96 -12.06 17.21
CA GLY A 131 3.67 -12.27 18.63
C GLY A 131 4.86 -12.83 19.40
N THR A 132 4.65 -13.11 20.69
CA THR A 132 5.65 -13.71 21.60
C THR A 132 5.27 -15.15 22.00
N PRO A 133 6.19 -16.14 21.92
CA PRO A 133 7.55 -16.03 21.36
C PRO A 133 7.51 -15.65 19.87
N THR A 134 8.61 -15.08 19.34
CA THR A 134 8.68 -14.57 17.96
C THR A 134 8.15 -15.59 16.96
N GLY A 135 7.00 -15.30 16.37
CA GLY A 135 6.31 -16.23 15.46
C GLY A 135 6.58 -16.01 13.97
N CYS A 136 7.28 -14.93 13.59
CA CYS A 136 7.63 -14.65 12.20
C CYS A 136 9.11 -14.31 12.03
N GLU A 137 9.68 -14.73 10.91
CA GLU A 137 11.05 -14.40 10.55
C GLU A 137 11.22 -12.87 10.46
N HIS A 138 12.30 -12.37 11.05
CA HIS A 138 12.66 -10.94 11.13
C HIS A 138 11.81 -10.04 12.06
N ASP A 139 10.78 -10.56 12.71
CA ASP A 139 10.11 -9.82 13.79
C ASP A 139 11.05 -9.61 14.98
N LYS A 140 10.97 -8.43 15.59
CA LYS A 140 11.71 -8.04 16.80
C LYS A 140 10.70 -7.52 17.82
N ASP A 141 10.58 -8.19 18.96
CA ASP A 141 9.72 -7.81 20.10
C ASP A 141 8.34 -7.29 19.68
N ALA A 142 7.66 -8.05 18.80
CA ALA A 142 6.41 -7.62 18.18
C ALA A 142 5.18 -8.11 18.96
N SER A 143 4.18 -7.24 19.11
CA SER A 143 2.85 -7.61 19.60
C SER A 143 2.19 -8.67 18.69
N PRO A 144 1.21 -9.45 19.20
CA PRO A 144 0.38 -10.30 18.36
C PRO A 144 -0.25 -9.54 17.19
N PHE A 145 -0.37 -10.17 16.01
CA PHE A 145 -0.81 -9.54 14.75
C PHE A 145 -1.91 -8.48 14.91
N ARG A 146 -3.05 -8.83 15.53
CA ARG A 146 -4.19 -7.92 15.67
C ARG A 146 -3.85 -6.68 16.50
N THR A 147 -3.14 -6.86 17.60
CA THR A 147 -2.69 -5.76 18.47
C THR A 147 -1.63 -4.92 17.76
N ARG A 148 -0.70 -5.57 17.06
CA ARG A 148 0.37 -4.93 16.31
C ARG A 148 -0.14 -3.99 15.22
N LEU A 149 -1.22 -4.35 14.52
CA LEU A 149 -1.84 -3.43 13.53
C LEU A 149 -2.17 -2.07 14.17
N LYS A 150 -2.64 -2.04 15.41
CA LYS A 150 -2.92 -0.80 16.13
C LYS A 150 -1.63 -0.14 16.65
N ASP A 151 -0.77 -0.92 17.30
CA ASP A 151 0.44 -0.41 17.97
C ASP A 151 1.43 0.21 16.98
N ASP A 152 1.50 -0.34 15.76
CA ASP A 152 2.44 0.08 14.72
C ASP A 152 1.88 1.21 13.83
N LEU A 153 0.59 1.56 13.94
CA LEU A 153 -0.02 2.66 13.20
C LEU A 153 0.77 3.98 13.34
N PRO A 154 1.23 4.41 14.54
CA PRO A 154 2.06 5.60 14.68
C PRO A 154 3.33 5.61 13.81
N MET A 155 3.90 4.44 13.48
CA MET A 155 5.05 4.34 12.55
C MET A 155 4.69 4.70 11.11
N TRP A 156 3.46 4.40 10.69
CA TRP A 156 2.94 4.79 9.37
C TRP A 156 2.58 6.27 9.34
N GLU A 157 1.94 6.74 10.41
CA GLU A 157 1.56 8.13 10.56
C GLU A 157 2.76 9.07 10.67
N SER A 158 3.88 8.62 11.25
CA SER A 158 5.10 9.44 11.35
C SER A 158 5.64 9.84 9.98
N VAL A 159 5.57 8.94 8.98
CA VAL A 159 5.96 9.22 7.59
C VAL A 159 5.06 10.28 6.99
N VAL A 160 3.74 10.13 7.14
CA VAL A 160 2.75 11.10 6.65
C VAL A 160 2.95 12.47 7.32
N ASN A 161 3.17 12.50 8.63
CA ASN A 161 3.36 13.72 9.40
C ASN A 161 4.63 14.46 8.98
N GLN A 162 5.75 13.74 8.81
CA GLN A 162 7.00 14.33 8.38
C GLN A 162 6.96 14.83 6.94
N PHE A 163 6.29 14.10 6.04
CA PHE A 163 6.07 14.57 4.69
C PHE A 163 5.23 15.86 4.68
N ASN A 164 4.14 15.87 5.46
CA ASN A 164 3.20 17.00 5.51
C ASN A 164 3.78 18.25 6.17
N SER A 165 4.72 18.12 7.11
CA SER A 165 5.41 19.28 7.70
C SER A 165 6.28 20.02 6.67
N LYS A 166 6.78 19.31 5.65
CA LYS A 166 7.55 19.88 4.53
C LYS A 166 6.68 20.32 3.35
N ASN A 167 5.51 19.71 3.17
CA ASN A 167 4.64 19.89 2.00
C ASN A 167 3.22 20.36 2.37
N PRO A 168 3.03 21.52 3.03
CA PRO A 168 1.73 21.91 3.60
C PRO A 168 0.64 22.16 2.54
N ARG A 169 1.01 22.44 1.28
CA ARG A 169 0.08 22.73 0.18
C ARG A 169 -0.46 21.49 -0.52
N GLN A 170 0.23 20.36 -0.42
CA GLN A 170 -0.17 19.10 -1.06
C GLN A 170 0.06 17.98 -0.05
N ARG A 171 -0.92 17.80 0.83
CA ARG A 171 -0.81 16.87 1.95
C ARG A 171 -0.95 15.43 1.48
N MET A 172 -0.08 14.58 2.00
CA MET A 172 -0.21 13.13 1.92
C MET A 172 -1.31 12.64 2.86
N GLN A 173 -2.08 11.68 2.37
CA GLN A 173 -3.07 10.92 3.15
C GLN A 173 -2.60 9.47 3.33
N LEU A 174 -2.93 8.89 4.47
CA LEU A 174 -2.74 7.45 4.71
C LEU A 174 -3.93 6.67 4.10
N ILE A 175 -3.64 5.55 3.44
CA ILE A 175 -4.62 4.52 3.06
C ILE A 175 -4.54 3.43 4.14
N PRO A 176 -5.49 3.36 5.08
CA PRO A 176 -5.34 2.63 6.34
C PRO A 176 -5.78 1.16 6.22
N VAL A 177 -5.15 0.40 5.33
CA VAL A 177 -5.56 -1.00 5.11
C VAL A 177 -5.18 -1.88 6.30
N GLY A 178 -4.02 -1.64 6.93
CA GLY A 178 -3.66 -2.29 8.19
C GLY A 178 -4.77 -2.16 9.25
N GLN A 179 -5.30 -0.94 9.45
CA GLN A 179 -6.46 -0.76 10.35
C GLN A 179 -7.71 -1.47 9.85
N GLY A 180 -7.92 -1.54 8.55
CA GLY A 180 -9.01 -2.30 7.95
C GLY A 180 -8.93 -3.79 8.24
N LEU A 181 -7.74 -4.39 8.18
CA LEU A 181 -7.53 -5.79 8.56
C LEU A 181 -7.82 -6.01 10.04
N GLY A 182 -7.52 -5.03 10.90
CA GLY A 182 -7.90 -5.07 12.30
C GLY A 182 -9.42 -5.13 12.49
N LEU A 183 -10.15 -4.23 11.82
CA LEU A 183 -11.60 -4.22 11.85
C LEU A 183 -12.22 -5.50 11.28
N LEU A 184 -11.66 -6.02 10.19
CA LEU A 184 -12.08 -7.27 9.56
C LEU A 184 -11.84 -8.48 10.49
N SER A 185 -10.68 -8.55 11.14
CA SER A 185 -10.38 -9.59 12.13
C SER A 185 -11.41 -9.58 13.24
N ASP A 186 -11.72 -8.41 13.81
CA ASP A 186 -12.71 -8.31 14.89
C ASP A 186 -14.11 -8.72 14.41
N ALA A 187 -14.47 -8.42 13.15
CA ALA A 187 -15.75 -8.82 12.56
C ALA A 187 -15.83 -10.34 12.34
N ILE A 188 -14.74 -10.98 11.91
CA ILE A 188 -14.64 -12.44 11.79
C ILE A 188 -14.80 -13.09 13.17
N ASP A 189 -14.12 -12.58 14.19
CA ASP A 189 -14.19 -13.12 15.55
C ASP A 189 -15.61 -13.01 16.15
N ARG A 190 -16.38 -11.98 15.74
CA ARG A 190 -17.81 -11.83 16.10
C ARG A 190 -18.76 -12.66 15.24
N GLY A 191 -18.27 -13.38 14.23
CA GLY A 191 -19.09 -14.17 13.30
C GLY A 191 -19.87 -13.33 12.28
N GLU A 192 -19.47 -12.08 12.04
CA GLU A 192 -20.15 -11.15 11.12
C GLU A 192 -19.75 -11.33 9.65
N VAL A 193 -18.83 -12.27 9.36
CA VAL A 193 -18.33 -12.56 8.01
C VAL A 193 -18.63 -14.04 7.69
N PRO A 194 -19.82 -14.35 7.12
CA PRO A 194 -20.23 -15.72 6.86
C PRO A 194 -19.23 -16.46 5.98
N GLY A 195 -18.89 -17.70 6.37
CA GLY A 195 -17.97 -18.56 5.65
C GLY A 195 -16.48 -18.34 5.95
N ILE A 196 -16.13 -17.38 6.81
CA ILE A 196 -14.75 -17.10 7.24
C ILE A 196 -14.70 -17.14 8.76
N ARG A 197 -13.86 -17.99 9.34
CA ARG A 197 -13.78 -18.22 10.79
C ARG A 197 -12.51 -17.66 11.41
N SER A 198 -11.50 -17.38 10.61
CA SER A 198 -10.25 -16.77 11.04
C SER A 198 -9.71 -15.81 10.00
N ILE A 199 -9.09 -14.71 10.45
CA ILE A 199 -8.35 -13.80 9.56
C ILE A 199 -7.25 -14.53 8.77
N LYS A 200 -6.73 -15.66 9.27
CA LYS A 200 -5.73 -16.48 8.57
C LYS A 200 -6.23 -17.01 7.22
N GLU A 201 -7.54 -17.26 7.09
CA GLU A 201 -8.15 -17.72 5.84
C GLU A 201 -8.13 -16.65 4.74
N MET A 202 -7.82 -15.40 5.09
CA MET A 202 -7.65 -14.28 4.17
C MET A 202 -6.24 -14.20 3.57
N PHE A 203 -5.36 -15.11 3.95
CA PHE A 203 -3.97 -15.15 3.54
C PHE A 203 -3.63 -16.43 2.80
N THR A 204 -2.67 -16.35 1.88
CA THR A 204 -2.13 -17.51 1.14
C THR A 204 -0.90 -18.10 1.83
N ASP A 205 -0.19 -17.29 2.60
CA ASP A 205 0.90 -17.68 3.49
C ASP A 205 0.92 -16.73 4.71
N ASP A 206 2.04 -16.61 5.41
CA ASP A 206 2.08 -15.84 6.64
C ASP A 206 2.05 -14.31 6.44
N ILE A 207 2.13 -13.80 5.20
CA ILE A 207 2.13 -12.36 4.91
C ILE A 207 1.34 -11.95 3.65
N HIS A 208 1.28 -12.82 2.63
CA HIS A 208 0.60 -12.56 1.38
C HIS A 208 -0.89 -12.86 1.49
N VAL A 209 -1.69 -11.97 0.94
CA VAL A 209 -3.15 -12.01 1.05
C VAL A 209 -3.79 -12.67 -0.16
N ASN A 210 -4.93 -13.34 0.07
CA ASN A 210 -5.75 -13.93 -0.98
C ASN A 210 -6.58 -12.86 -1.72
N ASP A 211 -7.27 -13.29 -2.77
CA ASP A 211 -8.04 -12.40 -3.64
C ASP A 211 -9.22 -11.70 -2.95
N THR A 212 -9.84 -12.33 -1.95
CA THR A 212 -10.92 -11.71 -1.14
C THR A 212 -10.37 -10.53 -0.35
N LEU A 213 -9.19 -10.65 0.24
CA LEU A 213 -8.59 -9.57 1.01
C LEU A 213 -7.97 -8.50 0.12
N ARG A 214 -7.49 -8.86 -1.09
CA ARG A 214 -7.12 -7.88 -2.13
C ARG A 214 -8.32 -7.01 -2.54
N TYR A 215 -9.51 -7.61 -2.69
CA TYR A 215 -10.74 -6.86 -2.95
C TYR A 215 -11.07 -5.87 -1.83
N PHE A 216 -10.95 -6.31 -0.57
CA PHE A 216 -11.18 -5.46 0.59
C PHE A 216 -10.19 -4.28 0.64
N ALA A 217 -8.91 -4.54 0.43
CA ALA A 217 -7.89 -3.49 0.32
C ALA A 217 -8.22 -2.51 -0.83
N ALA A 218 -8.64 -3.01 -1.99
CA ALA A 218 -9.06 -2.17 -3.11
C ALA A 218 -10.24 -1.25 -2.77
N CYS A 219 -11.22 -1.73 -1.99
CA CYS A 219 -12.32 -0.90 -1.51
C CYS A 219 -11.84 0.24 -0.60
N ILE A 220 -10.85 -0.01 0.27
CA ILE A 220 -10.24 1.02 1.13
C ILE A 220 -9.48 2.03 0.28
N HIS A 221 -8.68 1.56 -0.69
CA HIS A 221 -8.01 2.44 -1.65
C HIS A 221 -9.00 3.32 -2.40
N TYR A 222 -10.06 2.75 -2.97
CA TYR A 222 -11.09 3.50 -3.68
C TYR A 222 -11.69 4.60 -2.79
N ALA A 223 -12.00 4.24 -1.54
CA ALA A 223 -12.61 5.16 -0.61
C ALA A 223 -11.72 6.36 -0.26
N VAL A 224 -10.41 6.13 -0.12
CA VAL A 224 -9.44 7.20 0.16
C VAL A 224 -9.11 8.02 -1.09
N LEU A 225 -8.77 7.36 -2.20
CA LEU A 225 -8.30 8.04 -3.42
C LEU A 225 -9.39 8.90 -4.06
N PHE A 226 -10.63 8.41 -4.06
CA PHE A 226 -11.75 9.08 -4.72
C PHE A 226 -12.70 9.79 -3.76
N GLU A 227 -12.50 9.64 -2.45
CA GLU A 227 -13.38 10.21 -1.43
C GLU A 227 -14.85 9.77 -1.62
N LYS A 228 -15.05 8.51 -2.03
CA LYS A 228 -16.36 7.92 -2.32
C LYS A 228 -16.59 6.68 -1.47
N SER A 229 -17.85 6.40 -1.16
CA SER A 229 -18.20 5.14 -0.51
C SER A 229 -17.94 3.97 -1.47
N PRO A 230 -17.25 2.91 -1.03
CA PRO A 230 -17.10 1.68 -1.82
C PRO A 230 -18.38 0.81 -1.78
N VAL A 231 -19.35 1.14 -0.92
CA VAL A 231 -20.65 0.44 -0.84
C VAL A 231 -21.40 0.61 -2.14
N GLY A 232 -21.79 -0.52 -2.74
CA GLY A 232 -22.47 -0.59 -4.04
C GLY A 232 -21.54 -0.86 -5.22
N LEU A 233 -20.21 -0.94 -5.00
CA LEU A 233 -19.29 -1.36 -6.05
C LEU A 233 -19.54 -2.80 -6.50
N PRO A 234 -19.14 -3.19 -7.72
CA PRO A 234 -19.17 -4.58 -8.16
C PRO A 234 -18.30 -5.47 -7.27
N GLY A 235 -18.77 -6.70 -7.00
CA GLY A 235 -18.00 -7.75 -6.31
C GLY A 235 -17.09 -8.55 -7.24
N GLU A 236 -16.95 -8.12 -8.49
CA GLU A 236 -16.16 -8.79 -9.52
C GLU A 236 -15.08 -7.86 -10.05
N LEU A 237 -13.85 -8.36 -10.08
CA LEU A 237 -12.67 -7.67 -10.60
C LEU A 237 -12.04 -8.47 -11.73
N ARG A 238 -11.42 -7.78 -12.67
CA ARG A 238 -10.73 -8.31 -13.83
C ARG A 238 -9.34 -7.72 -13.94
N HIS A 239 -8.45 -8.49 -14.55
CA HIS A 239 -7.18 -7.97 -15.06
C HIS A 239 -7.43 -7.00 -16.22
N LEU A 240 -6.43 -6.20 -16.59
CA LEU A 240 -6.52 -5.25 -17.71
C LEU A 240 -6.86 -5.90 -19.05
N ASP A 241 -6.44 -7.15 -19.24
CA ASP A 241 -6.76 -7.95 -20.43
C ASP A 241 -8.18 -8.59 -20.38
N GLY A 242 -8.97 -8.25 -19.36
CA GLY A 242 -10.35 -8.71 -19.18
C GLY A 242 -10.48 -10.07 -18.52
N ARG A 243 -9.37 -10.78 -18.21
CA ARG A 243 -9.44 -12.07 -17.50
C ARG A 243 -10.03 -11.90 -16.10
N PRO A 244 -10.86 -12.83 -15.61
CA PRO A 244 -11.37 -12.81 -14.25
C PRO A 244 -10.23 -12.79 -13.22
N PHE A 245 -10.36 -11.96 -12.19
CA PHE A 245 -9.40 -11.88 -11.09
C PHE A 245 -10.08 -12.18 -9.75
N VAL A 246 -11.11 -11.43 -9.39
CA VAL A 246 -11.91 -11.68 -8.17
C VAL A 246 -13.37 -11.87 -8.54
N LYS A 247 -14.05 -12.81 -7.89
CA LYS A 247 -15.51 -12.96 -8.00
C LYS A 247 -16.10 -13.33 -6.64
N LEU A 248 -16.69 -12.34 -5.96
CA LEU A 248 -17.34 -12.53 -4.67
C LEU A 248 -18.86 -12.69 -4.83
N SER A 249 -19.49 -13.36 -3.85
CA SER A 249 -20.94 -13.28 -3.71
C SER A 249 -21.36 -11.83 -3.40
N LYS A 250 -22.60 -11.47 -3.75
CA LYS A 250 -23.14 -10.13 -3.44
C LYS A 250 -23.09 -9.82 -1.94
N GLU A 251 -23.34 -10.82 -1.11
CA GLU A 251 -23.30 -10.70 0.35
C GLU A 251 -21.89 -10.42 0.86
N MET A 252 -20.90 -11.23 0.44
CA MET A 252 -19.50 -11.04 0.85
C MET A 252 -18.98 -9.68 0.39
N ALA A 253 -19.25 -9.29 -0.86
CA ALA A 253 -18.86 -7.97 -1.37
C ALA A 253 -19.47 -6.84 -0.54
N ALA A 254 -20.77 -6.90 -0.22
CA ALA A 254 -21.44 -5.88 0.59
C ALA A 254 -20.85 -5.75 2.00
N ILE A 255 -20.50 -6.88 2.64
CA ILE A 255 -19.85 -6.90 3.96
C ILE A 255 -18.48 -6.21 3.89
N LEU A 256 -17.63 -6.61 2.94
CA LEU A 256 -16.28 -6.06 2.79
C LEU A 256 -16.32 -4.56 2.43
N GLN A 257 -17.22 -4.13 1.55
CA GLN A 257 -17.39 -2.71 1.22
C GLN A 257 -17.83 -1.88 2.43
N ARG A 258 -18.77 -2.41 3.24
CA ARG A 258 -19.22 -1.74 4.46
C ARG A 258 -18.07 -1.61 5.47
N LEU A 259 -17.32 -2.68 5.70
CA LEU A 259 -16.15 -2.64 6.58
C LEU A 259 -15.09 -1.68 6.05
N ALA A 260 -14.83 -1.64 4.74
CA ALA A 260 -13.87 -0.74 4.13
C ALA A 260 -14.28 0.74 4.33
N ARG A 261 -15.58 1.04 4.16
CA ARG A 261 -16.13 2.36 4.48
C ARG A 261 -15.94 2.71 5.95
N GLN A 262 -16.25 1.79 6.86
CA GLN A 262 -16.09 1.99 8.31
C GLN A 262 -14.62 2.27 8.67
N THR A 263 -13.67 1.55 8.07
CA THR A 263 -12.24 1.81 8.24
C THR A 263 -11.86 3.24 7.89
N VAL A 264 -12.23 3.71 6.69
CA VAL A 264 -11.86 5.06 6.24
C VAL A 264 -12.52 6.13 7.11
N VAL A 265 -13.82 5.97 7.41
CA VAL A 265 -14.55 6.93 8.26
C VAL A 265 -13.99 6.95 9.69
N GLY A 266 -13.70 5.78 10.28
CA GLY A 266 -13.14 5.66 11.62
C GLY A 266 -11.75 6.28 11.71
N TYR A 267 -10.87 5.97 10.75
CA TYR A 267 -9.52 6.52 10.70
C TYR A 267 -9.53 8.05 10.54
N GLN A 268 -10.33 8.58 9.60
CA GLN A 268 -10.44 10.03 9.38
C GLN A 268 -11.11 10.75 10.56
N GLY A 269 -12.09 10.13 11.21
CA GLY A 269 -12.74 10.66 12.41
C GLY A 269 -11.76 10.79 13.58
N ALA A 270 -10.94 9.77 13.82
CA ALA A 270 -9.91 9.80 14.86
C ALA A 270 -8.83 10.88 14.62
N LYS A 271 -8.58 11.28 13.37
CA LYS A 271 -7.65 12.36 13.01
C LYS A 271 -8.20 13.78 13.17
N ARG A 272 -9.52 13.94 13.33
CA ARG A 272 -10.18 15.24 13.49
C ARG A 272 -10.37 15.65 14.96
N ASN A 273 -10.22 14.70 15.88
CA ASN A 273 -10.30 14.88 17.33
C ASN A 273 -8.90 14.95 17.94
#